data_AF-A0A392Q1Z0-F1
#
_entry.id   AF-A0A392Q1Z0-F1
#
_cell.length_a   1.000
_cell.length_b   1.000
_cell.length_c   1.000
_cell.angle_alpha   90.00
_cell.angle_beta   90.00
_cell.angle_gamma   90.00
#
_symmetry.space_group_name_H-M   'P 1'
#
loop_
_entity.id
_entity.type
_entity.pdbx_description
1 polymer ?
#
loop_
_entity_poly.entity_id
_entity_poly.type
_entity_poly.pdbx_seq_one_letter_code
_entity_poly.pdbx_strand_id
1 'polypeptide(L)'
;IGILLRAYGYSKDAIIYVSGGEVFGGQRTLIPLHAMFENVVDRTSLTTPWEMIKIYGQEVNLVNPPPGPPPFEEVKKLAAWKNAGPRPRPLPPPPARPKSYNIEGWWGWVAESDNEPDSTVMELRTNAHKLLWEAIDYVVCVEADVFIPGFDRDGKGHSNFASLVMGHRLYQSAASKTFRPNR
;
A
#
# COMPACT_ATOMS: atom_id res chain seq x y z
N ILE A 1 24.96 9.07 -4.69
CA ILE A 1 24.91 9.14 -3.21
C ILE A 1 26.00 8.30 -2.56
N GLY A 2 26.09 6.99 -2.83
CA GLY A 2 27.12 6.15 -2.18
C GLY A 2 28.57 6.65 -2.36
N ILE A 3 28.94 7.06 -3.57
CA ILE A 3 30.26 7.66 -3.86
C ILE A 3 30.48 8.97 -3.09
N LEU A 4 29.42 9.80 -2.95
CA LEU A 4 29.47 11.06 -2.21
C LEU A 4 29.76 10.80 -0.73
N LEU A 5 29.05 9.84 -0.12
CA LEU A 5 29.27 9.45 1.27
C LEU A 5 30.70 8.93 1.49
N ARG A 6 31.22 8.11 0.57
CA ARG A 6 32.63 7.67 0.61
C ARG A 6 33.61 8.83 0.51
N ALA A 7 33.36 9.80 -0.36
CA ALA A 7 34.21 10.98 -0.52
C ALA A 7 34.20 11.88 0.73
N TYR A 8 33.08 11.94 1.45
CA TYR A 8 32.98 12.64 2.74
C TYR A 8 33.66 11.90 3.90
N GLY A 9 34.18 10.69 3.67
CA GLY A 9 34.89 9.91 4.69
C GLY A 9 34.01 8.98 5.52
N TYR A 10 32.74 8.76 5.13
CA TYR A 10 31.93 7.74 5.79
C TYR A 10 32.45 6.34 5.46
N SER A 11 32.57 5.53 6.50
CA SER A 11 33.06 4.15 6.44
C SER A 11 31.99 3.20 5.89
N LYS A 12 32.40 2.00 5.46
CA LYS A 12 31.49 1.02 4.81
C LYS A 12 30.42 0.47 5.75
N ASP A 13 30.70 0.49 7.04
CA ASP A 13 29.87 0.10 8.17
C ASP A 13 28.89 1.20 8.61
N ALA A 14 28.92 2.38 7.98
CA ALA A 14 27.93 3.42 8.24
C ALA A 14 26.51 2.89 8.01
N ILE A 15 25.62 3.17 8.98
CA ILE A 15 24.22 2.78 8.91
C ILE A 15 23.49 3.77 8.01
N ILE A 16 22.92 3.29 6.93
CA ILE A 16 22.17 4.11 5.98
C ILE A 16 20.71 3.66 6.05
N TYR A 17 19.86 4.57 6.50
CA TYR A 17 18.42 4.37 6.43
C TYR A 17 17.85 4.89 5.10
N VAL A 18 17.08 4.07 4.38
CA VAL A 18 16.42 4.50 3.14
C VAL A 18 14.92 4.66 3.38
N SER A 19 14.47 5.91 3.48
CA SER A 19 13.05 6.27 3.50
C SER A 19 12.45 6.17 2.09
N GLY A 20 11.32 5.48 1.93
CA GLY A 20 10.58 5.45 0.67
C GLY A 20 11.30 4.82 -0.53
N GLY A 21 12.22 3.88 -0.32
CA GLY A 21 12.98 3.22 -1.41
C GLY A 21 12.11 2.55 -2.49
N GLU A 22 10.93 2.05 -2.11
CA GLU A 22 9.96 1.43 -3.02
C GLU A 22 9.51 2.39 -4.15
N VAL A 23 9.39 3.68 -3.85
CA VAL A 23 8.94 4.71 -4.81
C VAL A 23 9.98 4.93 -5.91
N PHE A 24 11.25 4.62 -5.64
CA PHE A 24 12.38 4.82 -6.56
C PHE A 24 12.85 3.53 -7.24
N GLY A 25 11.97 2.52 -7.34
CA GLY A 25 12.27 1.24 -7.99
C GLY A 25 12.71 0.13 -7.01
N GLY A 26 12.60 0.37 -5.71
CA GLY A 26 12.80 -0.61 -4.65
C GLY A 26 14.21 -1.20 -4.62
N GLN A 27 14.30 -2.47 -4.21
CA GLN A 27 15.59 -3.11 -3.96
C GLN A 27 16.53 -3.15 -5.17
N ARG A 28 15.98 -3.15 -6.39
CA ARG A 28 16.77 -3.22 -7.64
C ARG A 28 17.64 -1.98 -7.83
N THR A 29 17.16 -0.81 -7.44
CA THR A 29 17.90 0.45 -7.58
C THR A 29 18.89 0.66 -6.42
N LEU A 30 18.71 -0.05 -5.31
CA LEU A 30 19.59 -0.02 -4.14
C LEU A 30 20.78 -0.98 -4.23
N ILE A 31 20.83 -1.91 -5.19
CA ILE A 31 21.94 -2.87 -5.36
C ILE A 31 23.32 -2.20 -5.34
N PRO A 32 23.57 -1.09 -6.08
CA PRO A 32 24.88 -0.44 -6.05
C PRO A 32 25.19 0.20 -4.70
N LEU A 33 24.18 0.65 -3.95
CA LEU A 33 24.34 1.23 -2.63
C LEU A 33 24.74 0.16 -1.61
N HIS A 34 24.05 -1.00 -1.63
CA HIS A 34 24.39 -2.18 -0.84
C HIS A 34 25.79 -2.74 -1.17
N ALA A 35 26.25 -2.60 -2.42
CA ALA A 35 27.62 -2.99 -2.76
C ALA A 35 28.67 -2.08 -2.09
N MET A 36 28.33 -0.81 -1.85
CA MET A 36 29.22 0.19 -1.26
C MET A 36 29.18 0.24 0.27
N PHE A 37 28.04 -0.08 0.88
CA PHE A 37 27.75 -0.04 2.31
C PHE A 37 27.02 -1.31 2.74
N GLU A 38 27.46 -1.92 3.84
CA GLU A 38 26.87 -3.18 4.32
C GLU A 38 25.58 -2.94 5.10
N ASN A 39 25.51 -1.85 5.85
CA ASN A 39 24.43 -1.55 6.78
C ASN A 39 23.37 -0.62 6.17
N VAL A 40 22.81 -1.00 5.02
CA VAL A 40 21.67 -0.28 4.42
C VAL A 40 20.38 -0.93 4.92
N VAL A 41 19.54 -0.14 5.58
CA VAL A 41 18.38 -0.57 6.37
C VAL A 41 17.15 0.22 5.93
N ASP A 42 16.01 -0.46 5.88
CA ASP A 42 14.72 0.14 5.56
C ASP A 42 13.74 -0.07 6.74
N ARG A 43 12.56 0.56 6.68
CA ARG A 43 11.47 0.37 7.67
C ARG A 43 11.13 -1.09 7.97
N THR A 44 11.23 -1.98 6.98
CA THR A 44 10.96 -3.42 7.12
C THR A 44 12.03 -4.15 7.91
N SER A 45 13.24 -3.61 7.97
CA SER A 45 14.36 -4.15 8.75
C SER A 45 14.36 -3.66 10.20
N LEU A 46 13.60 -2.60 10.51
CA LEU A 46 13.48 -2.04 11.86
C LEU A 46 12.52 -2.84 12.77
N THR A 47 11.62 -3.63 12.19
CA THR A 47 10.58 -4.35 12.94
C THR A 47 10.62 -5.84 12.62
N THR A 48 10.32 -6.67 13.61
CA THR A 48 10.10 -8.08 13.33
C THR A 48 8.80 -8.26 12.53
N PRO A 49 8.66 -9.32 11.71
CA PRO A 49 7.43 -9.57 10.97
C PRO A 49 6.18 -9.62 11.86
N TRP A 50 6.33 -10.10 13.10
CA TRP A 50 5.25 -10.16 14.09
C TRP A 50 4.84 -8.78 14.60
N GLU A 51 5.81 -7.91 14.92
CA GLU A 51 5.52 -6.53 15.31
C GLU A 51 4.91 -5.74 14.15
N MET A 52 5.39 -5.98 12.93
CA MET A 52 4.83 -5.38 11.74
C MET A 52 3.38 -5.82 11.52
N ILE A 53 3.05 -7.11 11.65
CA ILE A 53 1.66 -7.59 11.57
C ILE A 53 0.82 -7.04 12.73
N LYS A 54 1.39 -6.83 13.91
CA LYS A 54 0.66 -6.27 15.04
C LYS A 54 0.28 -4.80 14.83
N ILE A 55 1.17 -4.02 14.22
CA ILE A 55 0.97 -2.58 13.97
C ILE A 55 0.17 -2.36 12.68
N TYR A 56 0.37 -3.20 11.66
CA TYR A 56 -0.13 -2.98 10.30
C TYR A 56 -0.97 -4.12 9.72
N GLY A 57 -1.21 -5.19 10.49
CA GLY A 57 -1.97 -6.34 10.05
C GLY A 57 -3.46 -6.07 10.03
N GLN A 58 -4.23 -7.12 9.74
CA GLN A 58 -5.67 -7.01 9.61
C GLN A 58 -6.30 -6.54 10.93
N GLU A 59 -6.82 -5.31 10.92
CA GLU A 59 -7.63 -4.80 12.00
C GLU A 59 -8.81 -5.76 12.24
N VAL A 60 -9.10 -6.03 13.52
CA VAL A 60 -10.26 -6.82 13.90
C VAL A 60 -11.51 -6.15 13.34
N ASN A 61 -12.21 -6.83 12.43
CA ASN A 61 -13.52 -6.37 11.98
C ASN A 61 -14.49 -6.44 13.17
N LEU A 62 -14.75 -5.29 13.79
CA LEU A 62 -15.72 -5.16 14.89
C LEU A 62 -17.18 -5.34 14.43
N VAL A 63 -17.40 -5.42 13.11
CA VAL A 63 -18.70 -5.70 12.51
C VAL A 63 -18.91 -7.21 12.48
N ASN A 64 -19.87 -7.69 13.27
CA ASN A 64 -20.34 -9.07 13.17
C ASN A 64 -20.75 -9.34 11.71
N PRO A 65 -20.29 -10.43 11.08
CA PRO A 65 -20.75 -10.77 9.75
C PRO A 65 -22.29 -10.83 9.78
N PRO A 66 -22.98 -10.31 8.74
CA PRO A 66 -24.42 -10.45 8.65
C PRO A 66 -24.77 -11.94 8.81
N PRO A 67 -25.86 -12.28 9.51
CA PRO A 67 -26.26 -13.68 9.67
C PRO A 67 -26.24 -14.33 8.29
N GLY A 68 -25.49 -15.43 8.19
CA GLY A 68 -25.37 -16.16 6.94
C GLY A 68 -26.76 -16.47 6.36
N PRO A 69 -26.88 -16.67 5.04
CA PRO A 69 -28.14 -17.03 4.44
C PRO A 69 -28.74 -18.23 5.20
N PRO A 70 -30.07 -18.26 5.40
CA PRO A 70 -30.71 -19.37 6.09
C PRO A 70 -30.23 -20.69 5.48
N PRO A 71 -30.05 -21.75 6.28
CA PRO A 71 -29.60 -23.05 5.80
C PRO A 71 -30.39 -23.43 4.54
N PHE A 72 -29.67 -23.77 3.47
CA PHE A 72 -30.29 -24.16 2.21
C PHE A 72 -31.29 -25.29 2.49
N GLU A 73 -32.59 -25.06 2.20
CA GLU A 73 -33.64 -26.08 2.27
C GLU A 73 -33.45 -27.12 1.15
N GLU A 74 -32.34 -27.85 1.21
CA GLU A 74 -31.94 -28.90 0.27
C GLU A 74 -32.88 -30.11 0.39
N VAL A 75 -33.30 -30.39 1.63
CA VAL A 75 -34.04 -31.59 2.00
C VAL A 75 -35.46 -31.60 1.41
N LYS A 76 -36.15 -30.45 1.36
CA LYS A 76 -37.52 -30.37 0.79
C LYS A 76 -37.53 -30.49 -0.74
N LYS A 77 -36.51 -29.93 -1.42
CA LYS A 77 -36.40 -30.00 -2.89
C LYS A 77 -36.13 -31.42 -3.37
N LEU A 78 -35.29 -32.19 -2.68
CA LEU A 78 -34.96 -33.55 -3.06
C LEU A 78 -36.17 -34.50 -2.98
N ALA A 79 -37.02 -34.33 -1.95
CA ALA A 79 -38.25 -35.11 -1.79
C ALA A 79 -39.29 -34.77 -2.88
N ALA A 80 -39.41 -33.50 -3.24
CA ALA A 80 -40.30 -33.05 -4.32
C ALA A 80 -39.88 -33.59 -5.70
N TRP A 81 -38.58 -33.76 -5.96
CA TRP A 81 -38.08 -34.33 -7.22
C TRP A 81 -38.29 -35.84 -7.34
N LYS A 82 -38.21 -36.57 -6.22
CA LYS A 82 -38.50 -38.02 -6.20
C LYS A 82 -39.97 -38.32 -6.49
N ASN A 83 -40.87 -37.39 -6.16
CA ASN A 83 -42.30 -37.51 -6.39
C ASN A 83 -42.77 -36.79 -7.68
N ALA A 84 -41.86 -36.24 -8.48
CA ALA A 84 -42.21 -35.57 -9.72
C ALA A 84 -42.55 -36.58 -10.82
N GLY A 85 -43.71 -36.43 -11.46
CA GLY A 85 -44.12 -37.24 -12.61
C GLY A 85 -43.25 -37.00 -13.86
N PRO A 86 -43.52 -37.71 -14.97
CA PRO A 86 -42.75 -37.57 -16.21
C PRO A 86 -42.66 -36.11 -16.64
N ARG A 87 -41.44 -35.67 -16.98
CA ARG A 87 -41.14 -34.26 -17.32
C ARG A 87 -42.08 -33.82 -18.48
N PRO A 88 -42.86 -32.73 -18.31
CA PRO A 88 -43.71 -32.24 -19.39
C PRO A 88 -42.86 -31.85 -20.60
N ARG A 89 -43.44 -31.92 -21.82
CA ARG A 89 -42.76 -31.54 -23.06
C ARG A 89 -42.12 -30.15 -22.94
N PRO A 90 -40.96 -29.90 -23.57
CA PRO A 90 -40.32 -28.60 -23.53
C PRO A 90 -41.31 -27.53 -24.00
N LEU A 91 -41.50 -26.50 -23.16
CA LEU A 91 -42.20 -25.31 -23.59
C LEU A 91 -41.40 -24.64 -24.73
N PRO A 92 -42.06 -23.90 -25.63
CA PRO A 92 -41.33 -23.06 -26.59
C PRO A 92 -40.33 -22.18 -25.84
N PRO A 93 -39.16 -21.88 -26.47
CA PRO A 93 -38.15 -21.07 -25.81
C PRO A 93 -38.81 -19.78 -25.32
N PRO A 94 -38.61 -19.41 -24.04
CA PRO A 94 -39.14 -18.15 -23.54
C PRO A 94 -38.62 -17.00 -24.40
N PRO A 95 -39.40 -15.91 -24.56
CA PRO A 95 -38.91 -14.72 -25.24
C PRO A 95 -37.57 -14.31 -24.64
N ALA A 96 -36.66 -13.84 -25.50
CA ALA A 96 -35.29 -13.54 -25.12
C ALA A 96 -35.28 -12.72 -23.82
N ARG A 97 -34.78 -13.33 -22.74
CA ARG A 97 -34.62 -12.63 -21.47
C ARG A 97 -33.77 -11.40 -21.76
N PRO A 98 -34.15 -10.19 -21.29
CA PRO A 98 -33.23 -9.07 -21.34
C PRO A 98 -31.91 -9.53 -20.70
N LYS A 99 -30.83 -9.45 -21.47
CA LYS A 99 -29.51 -9.90 -21.01
C LYS A 99 -29.17 -9.03 -19.81
N SER A 100 -29.30 -9.57 -18.60
CA SER A 100 -28.62 -9.00 -17.44
C SER A 100 -27.15 -9.29 -17.69
N TYR A 101 -26.47 -8.36 -18.33
CA TYR A 101 -25.01 -8.29 -18.23
C TYR A 101 -24.72 -8.38 -16.73
N ASN A 102 -23.77 -9.22 -16.31
CA ASN A 102 -23.32 -9.20 -14.93
C ASN A 102 -22.66 -7.82 -14.72
N ILE A 103 -23.47 -6.84 -14.31
CA ILE A 103 -23.06 -5.50 -13.88
C ILE A 103 -22.19 -5.63 -12.62
N GLU A 104 -22.30 -6.77 -11.94
CA GLU A 104 -21.46 -7.22 -10.84
C GLU A 104 -20.07 -7.64 -11.36
N GLY A 105 -19.27 -6.65 -11.75
CA GLY A 105 -17.89 -6.85 -12.17
C GLY A 105 -17.25 -5.56 -12.64
N TRP A 106 -15.93 -5.60 -12.84
CA TRP A 106 -15.14 -4.44 -13.26
C TRP A 106 -15.65 -3.79 -14.56
N TRP A 107 -16.30 -4.57 -15.43
CA TRP A 107 -16.91 -4.12 -16.69
C TRP A 107 -18.25 -3.39 -16.53
N GLY A 108 -18.95 -3.55 -15.40
CA GLY A 108 -20.22 -2.84 -15.15
C GLY A 108 -19.99 -1.35 -14.91
N TRP A 109 -18.98 -1.01 -14.11
CA TRP A 109 -18.65 0.37 -13.75
C TRP A 109 -18.18 1.22 -14.92
N VAL A 110 -17.27 0.70 -15.76
CA VAL A 110 -16.75 1.41 -16.94
C VAL A 110 -17.86 1.74 -17.96
N ALA A 111 -18.97 1.01 -17.93
CA ALA A 111 -20.11 1.25 -18.81
C ALA A 111 -21.17 2.19 -18.21
N GLU A 112 -21.10 2.50 -16.90
CA GLU A 112 -22.17 3.16 -16.15
C GLU A 112 -21.79 4.56 -15.65
N SER A 113 -20.50 4.85 -15.42
CA SER A 113 -20.03 6.20 -15.08
C SER A 113 -18.57 6.44 -15.49
N ASP A 114 -18.28 7.64 -16.01
CA ASP A 114 -16.92 8.12 -16.30
C ASP A 114 -16.16 8.58 -15.04
N ASN A 115 -16.82 8.61 -13.87
CA ASN A 115 -16.20 9.03 -12.61
C ASN A 115 -15.52 7.85 -11.91
N GLU A 116 -14.34 8.10 -11.34
CA GLU A 116 -13.62 7.13 -10.52
C GLU A 116 -14.49 6.72 -9.31
N PRO A 117 -14.61 5.42 -8.99
CA PRO A 117 -15.45 4.98 -7.89
C PRO A 117 -14.92 5.51 -6.55
N ASP A 118 -15.84 5.75 -5.61
CA ASP A 118 -15.45 6.09 -4.24
C ASP A 118 -14.55 5.00 -3.67
N SER A 119 -13.41 5.42 -3.09
CA SER A 119 -12.43 4.50 -2.51
C SER A 119 -13.11 3.60 -1.49
N THR A 120 -12.90 2.29 -1.62
CA THR A 120 -13.50 1.32 -0.71
C THR A 120 -12.95 1.52 0.71
N VAL A 121 -13.72 1.12 1.72
CA VAL A 121 -13.24 1.15 3.13
C VAL A 121 -11.92 0.39 3.29
N MET A 122 -11.71 -0.67 2.52
CA MET A 122 -10.45 -1.43 2.51
C MET A 122 -9.28 -0.67 1.88
N GLU A 123 -9.52 0.09 0.81
CA GLU A 123 -8.49 0.97 0.20
C GLU A 123 -8.15 2.14 1.12
N LEU A 124 -9.15 2.79 1.73
CA LEU A 124 -8.93 3.83 2.73
C LEU A 124 -8.11 3.30 3.92
N ARG A 125 -8.42 2.08 4.39
CA ARG A 125 -7.63 1.41 5.43
C ARG A 125 -6.19 1.16 4.98
N THR A 126 -5.99 0.61 3.78
CA THR A 126 -4.65 0.35 3.23
C THR A 126 -3.85 1.66 3.08
N ASN A 127 -4.51 2.74 2.66
CA ASN A 127 -3.90 4.07 2.58
C ASN A 127 -3.56 4.62 3.96
N ALA A 128 -4.39 4.44 4.98
CA ALA A 128 -4.08 4.84 6.35
C ALA A 128 -2.84 4.09 6.90
N HIS A 129 -2.73 2.80 6.60
CA HIS A 129 -1.55 2.00 6.95
C HIS A 129 -0.28 2.51 6.26
N LYS A 130 -0.38 2.98 5.02
CA LYS A 130 0.74 3.62 4.31
C LYS A 130 1.21 4.91 5.00
N LEU A 131 0.29 5.73 5.53
CA LEU A 131 0.66 6.95 6.26
C LEU A 131 1.46 6.66 7.53
N LEU A 132 1.19 5.53 8.20
CA LEU A 132 1.96 5.11 9.36
C LEU A 132 3.41 4.73 9.00
N TRP A 133 3.66 4.15 7.81
CA TRP A 133 5.02 3.92 7.32
C TRP A 133 5.76 5.22 7.02
N GLU A 134 5.08 6.17 6.38
CA GLU A 134 5.63 7.50 6.12
C GLU A 134 5.92 8.26 7.43
N ALA A 135 5.14 8.03 8.49
CA ALA A 135 5.39 8.62 9.80
C ALA A 135 6.67 8.06 10.47
N ILE A 136 6.94 6.75 10.35
CA ILE A 136 8.22 6.17 10.83
C ILE A 136 9.38 6.75 10.04
N ASP A 137 9.27 6.76 8.71
CA ASP A 137 10.29 7.33 7.84
C ASP A 137 10.57 8.79 8.23
N TYR A 138 9.53 9.56 8.53
CA TYR A 138 9.66 10.95 8.99
C TYR A 138 10.46 11.06 10.29
N VAL A 139 10.09 10.29 11.32
CA VAL A 139 10.76 10.34 12.62
C VAL A 139 12.23 9.95 12.50
N VAL A 140 12.53 8.86 11.78
CA VAL A 140 13.92 8.42 11.57
C VAL A 140 14.71 9.49 10.83
N CYS A 141 14.15 10.11 9.78
CA CYS A 141 14.83 11.17 9.04
C CYS A 141 15.02 12.45 9.86
N VAL A 142 14.10 12.79 10.77
CA VAL A 142 14.23 13.95 11.67
C VAL A 142 15.34 13.72 12.70
N GLU A 143 15.44 12.52 13.26
CA GLU A 143 16.43 12.18 14.30
C GLU A 143 17.80 11.74 13.75
N ALA A 144 17.92 11.48 12.44
CA ALA A 144 19.18 11.05 11.85
C ALA A 144 20.31 12.08 12.03
N ASP A 145 21.55 11.63 12.24
CA ASP A 145 22.70 12.56 12.33
C ASP A 145 22.87 13.40 11.05
N VAL A 146 22.65 12.75 9.90
CA VAL A 146 22.78 13.34 8.57
C VAL A 146 21.57 12.98 7.74
N PHE A 147 20.96 13.97 7.10
CA PHE A 147 19.86 13.78 6.18
C PHE A 147 20.26 14.12 4.74
N ILE A 148 19.92 13.24 3.80
CA ILE A 148 20.05 13.49 2.35
C ILE A 148 18.65 13.44 1.75
N PRO A 149 18.09 14.57 1.32
CA PRO A 149 16.78 14.63 0.70
C PRO A 149 16.81 13.95 -0.66
N GLY A 150 15.69 13.30 -1.00
CA GLY A 150 15.43 12.83 -2.36
C GLY A 150 15.37 13.97 -3.38
N PHE A 151 15.46 13.62 -4.67
CA PHE A 151 15.38 14.59 -5.74
C PHE A 151 13.95 15.15 -5.85
N ASP A 152 13.81 16.48 -5.78
CA ASP A 152 12.54 17.16 -6.03
C ASP A 152 12.27 17.18 -7.53
N ARG A 153 11.47 16.22 -8.01
CA ARG A 153 11.27 15.98 -9.44
C ARG A 153 10.50 17.10 -10.13
N ASP A 154 9.69 17.83 -9.38
CA ASP A 154 8.72 18.75 -9.98
C ASP A 154 9.31 20.14 -10.22
N GLY A 155 10.32 20.58 -9.45
CA GLY A 155 10.89 21.94 -9.56
C GLY A 155 9.87 23.08 -9.36
N LYS A 156 8.61 22.73 -9.06
CA LYS A 156 7.47 23.64 -8.85
C LYS A 156 7.44 24.24 -7.44
N GLY A 157 8.36 23.83 -6.57
CA GLY A 157 8.44 24.31 -5.19
C GLY A 157 7.32 23.83 -4.28
N HIS A 158 6.59 22.77 -4.67
CA HIS A 158 5.64 22.13 -3.78
C HIS A 158 6.37 21.44 -2.63
N SER A 159 5.81 21.52 -1.43
CA SER A 159 6.36 20.85 -0.27
C SER A 159 6.27 19.34 -0.48
N ASN A 160 7.41 18.68 -0.59
CA ASN A 160 7.52 17.22 -0.56
C ASN A 160 7.95 16.72 0.83
N PHE A 161 7.92 15.41 1.06
CA PHE A 161 8.36 14.77 2.30
C PHE A 161 9.73 15.30 2.77
N ALA A 162 10.70 15.37 1.84
CA ALA A 162 12.03 15.85 2.15
C ALA A 162 12.04 17.31 2.63
N SER A 163 11.25 18.20 2.02
CA SER A 163 11.15 19.61 2.42
C SER A 163 10.61 19.77 3.84
N LEU A 164 9.65 18.92 4.25
CA LEU A 164 9.11 18.92 5.61
C LEU A 164 10.17 18.48 6.63
N VAL A 165 10.89 17.39 6.35
CA VAL A 165 12.00 16.93 7.21
C VAL A 165 13.09 17.99 7.32
N MET A 166 13.49 18.58 6.19
CA MET A 166 14.51 19.63 6.19
C MET A 166 14.08 20.86 7.00
N GLY A 167 12.83 21.28 6.86
CA GLY A 167 12.26 22.39 7.64
C GLY A 167 12.23 22.08 9.14
N HIS A 168 11.78 20.88 9.51
CA HIS A 168 11.73 20.45 10.90
C HIS A 168 13.14 20.41 11.52
N ARG A 169 14.09 19.74 10.87
CA ARG A 169 15.48 19.64 11.35
C ARG A 169 16.10 21.01 11.56
N LEU A 170 15.90 21.91 10.60
CA LEU A 170 16.39 23.30 10.68
C LEU A 170 15.77 24.06 11.85
N TYR A 171 14.48 23.86 12.12
CA TYR A 171 13.77 24.49 13.23
C TYR A 171 14.24 23.96 14.60
N GLN A 172 14.39 22.64 14.75
CA GLN A 172 14.81 22.03 16.01
C GLN A 172 16.27 22.31 16.35
N SER A 173 17.18 22.21 15.37
CA SER A 173 18.61 22.40 15.60
C SER A 173 19.34 22.86 14.34
N ALA A 174 19.98 24.03 14.44
CA ALA A 174 20.85 24.54 13.39
C ALA A 174 22.09 23.66 13.13
N ALA A 175 22.43 22.75 14.06
CA ALA A 175 23.56 21.83 13.92
C ALA A 175 23.22 20.57 13.10
N SER A 176 21.94 20.30 12.85
CA SER A 176 21.49 19.10 12.11
C SER A 176 21.97 19.12 10.67
N LYS A 177 22.88 18.20 10.32
CA LYS A 177 23.49 18.17 8.98
C LYS A 177 22.48 17.70 7.94
N THR A 178 22.38 18.45 6.85
CA THR A 178 21.52 18.13 5.70
C THR A 178 22.29 18.44 4.41
N PHE A 179 22.54 17.43 3.57
CA PHE A 179 23.25 17.61 2.30
C PHE A 179 22.26 17.76 1.14
N ARG A 180 22.41 18.76 0.27
CA ARG A 180 21.59 18.92 -0.94
C ARG A 180 22.44 18.70 -2.18
N PRO A 181 22.33 17.56 -2.89
CA PRO A 181 23.21 17.24 -4.02
C PRO A 181 23.15 18.21 -5.21
N ASN A 182 22.09 19.03 -5.32
CA ASN A 182 21.88 19.99 -6.40
C ASN A 182 22.24 21.45 -6.02
N ARG A 183 22.87 21.69 -4.85
CA ARG A 183 23.28 23.03 -4.41
C ARG A 183 24.66 23.02 -3.78
#